data_AF-A0A0K0DG66-F1
#
_entry.id   AF-A0A0K0DG66-F1
#
_cell.length_a   1.000
_cell.length_b   1.000
_cell.length_c   1.000
_cell.angle_alpha   90.00
_cell.angle_beta   90.00
_cell.angle_gamma   90.00
#
_symmetry.space_group_name_H-M   'P 1'
#
loop_
_entity.id
_entity.type
_entity.pdbx_description
1 polymer ?
#
loop_
_entity_poly.entity_id
_entity_poly.type
_entity_poly.pdbx_seq_one_letter_code
_entity_poly.pdbx_strand_id
1 'polypeptide(L)'
;MCYKASVEVADAFSESIKHISESHDELSRLCLENGLKGQKATRAAENFTWNLRLLKAQLSHVSKTQDEAQDIITQVFETGGVLGILSSKLMTRAGRRFSRVIHDPTRDFSL
;
A
#
# COMPACT_ATOMS: atom_id res chain seq x y z
N MET A 1 18.24 -5.11 3.64
CA MET A 1 18.03 -4.75 2.22
C MET A 1 16.62 -5.11 1.76
N CYS A 2 16.09 -6.30 2.06
CA CYS A 2 14.75 -6.71 1.61
C CYS A 2 13.58 -5.85 2.15
N TYR A 3 13.56 -5.51 3.45
CA TYR A 3 12.47 -4.70 4.03
C TYR A 3 12.35 -3.31 3.38
N LYS A 4 13.48 -2.64 3.12
CA LYS A 4 13.50 -1.32 2.47
C LYS A 4 12.96 -1.40 1.04
N ALA A 5 13.35 -2.42 0.27
CA ALA A 5 12.83 -2.64 -1.08
C ALA A 5 11.31 -2.91 -1.06
N SER A 6 10.81 -3.65 -0.06
CA SER A 6 9.36 -3.85 0.11
C SER A 6 8.61 -2.54 0.36
N VAL A 7 9.17 -1.62 1.15
CA VAL A 7 8.58 -0.28 1.39
C VAL A 7 8.54 0.53 0.09
N GLU A 8 9.65 0.59 -0.65
CA GLU A 8 9.72 1.32 -1.93
C GLU A 8 8.69 0.80 -2.96
N VAL A 9 8.47 -0.51 -3.01
CA VAL A 9 7.45 -1.13 -3.87
C VAL A 9 6.03 -0.75 -3.43
N ALA A 10 5.76 -0.69 -2.13
CA ALA A 10 4.45 -0.29 -1.61
C ALA A 10 4.15 1.19 -1.90
N ASP A 11 5.14 2.07 -1.79
CA ASP A 11 5.00 3.49 -2.15
C ASP A 11 4.68 3.65 -3.64
N ALA A 12 5.42 2.95 -4.51
CA ALA A 12 5.16 2.96 -5.95
C ALA A 12 3.76 2.41 -6.30
N PHE A 13 3.32 1.37 -5.57
CA PHE A 13 1.98 0.79 -5.74
C PHE A 13 0.88 1.77 -5.30
N SER A 14 1.07 2.46 -4.17
CA SER A 14 0.15 3.48 -3.67
C SER A 14 -0.01 4.64 -4.65
N GLU A 15 1.10 5.19 -5.17
CA GLU A 15 1.04 6.28 -6.16
C GLU A 15 0.34 5.83 -7.45
N SER A 16 0.60 4.60 -7.90
CA SER A 16 -0.08 4.04 -9.08
C SER A 16 -1.60 3.93 -8.86
N ILE A 17 -2.04 3.47 -7.69
CA ILE A 17 -3.47 3.37 -7.34
C ILE A 17 -4.12 4.75 -7.32
N LYS A 18 -3.43 5.76 -6.79
CA LYS A 18 -3.91 7.15 -6.75
C LYS A 18 -4.16 7.68 -8.17
N HIS A 19 -3.18 7.52 -9.08
CA HIS A 19 -3.35 7.91 -10.48
C HIS A 19 -4.49 7.16 -11.17
N ILE A 20 -4.64 5.87 -10.91
CA ILE A 20 -5.77 5.09 -11.43
C ILE A 20 -7.09 5.67 -10.90
N SER A 21 -7.17 5.98 -9.60
CA SER A 21 -8.37 6.57 -9.00
C SER A 21 -8.76 7.90 -9.65
N GLU A 22 -7.78 8.75 -9.97
CA GLU A 22 -7.98 10.04 -10.64
C GLU A 22 -8.47 9.89 -12.10
N SER A 23 -8.11 8.78 -12.76
CA SER A 23 -8.54 8.50 -14.15
C SER A 23 -10.01 8.06 -14.30
N HIS A 24 -10.74 7.88 -13.20
CA HIS A 24 -12.14 7.42 -13.24
C HIS A 24 -13.03 8.34 -14.09
N ASP A 25 -12.80 9.65 -14.04
CA ASP A 25 -13.58 10.62 -14.81
C ASP A 25 -13.28 10.56 -16.30
N GLU A 26 -12.04 10.20 -16.69
CA GLU A 26 -11.68 9.98 -18.08
C GLU A 26 -12.31 8.71 -18.66
N LEU A 27 -12.63 7.70 -17.83
CA LEU A 27 -13.21 6.45 -18.31
C LEU A 27 -14.52 6.68 -19.07
N SER A 28 -15.38 7.56 -18.57
CA SER A 28 -16.66 7.89 -19.23
C SER A 28 -16.44 8.57 -20.58
N ARG A 29 -15.48 9.51 -20.64
CA ARG A 29 -15.07 10.18 -21.88
C ARG A 29 -14.52 9.17 -22.90
N LEU A 30 -13.60 8.30 -22.47
CA LEU A 30 -12.99 7.27 -23.31
C LEU A 30 -14.02 6.26 -23.83
N CYS A 31 -15.00 5.87 -22.99
CA CYS A 31 -16.10 5.01 -23.44
C CYS A 31 -16.87 5.68 -24.58
N LEU A 32 -17.23 6.95 -24.42
CA LEU A 32 -17.97 7.70 -25.45
C LEU A 32 -17.17 7.84 -26.75
N GLU A 33 -15.90 8.24 -26.66
CA GLU A 33 -14.99 8.45 -27.80
C GLU A 33 -14.76 7.19 -28.61
N ASN A 34 -14.72 6.03 -27.94
CA ASN A 34 -14.56 4.72 -28.58
C ASN A 34 -15.91 4.08 -28.98
N GLY A 35 -17.02 4.82 -28.89
CA GLY A 35 -18.35 4.33 -29.27
C GLY A 35 -18.95 3.29 -28.30
N LEU A 36 -18.34 3.10 -27.12
CA LEU A 36 -18.85 2.21 -26.08
C LEU A 36 -19.98 2.90 -25.32
N LYS A 37 -21.21 2.37 -25.45
CA LYS A 37 -22.42 2.98 -24.90
C LYS A 37 -23.35 1.95 -24.25
N GLY A 38 -24.34 2.45 -23.50
CA GLY A 38 -25.35 1.64 -22.83
C GLY A 38 -24.74 0.61 -21.88
N GLN A 39 -25.28 -0.61 -21.88
CA GLN A 39 -24.89 -1.66 -20.94
C GLN A 39 -23.39 -2.02 -21.01
N LYS A 40 -22.74 -1.88 -22.16
CA LYS A 40 -21.29 -2.13 -22.29
C LYS A 40 -20.47 -1.08 -21.55
N ALA A 41 -20.85 0.19 -21.62
CA ALA A 41 -20.21 1.27 -20.89
C ALA A 41 -20.44 1.14 -19.37
N THR A 42 -21.68 0.81 -18.97
CA THR A 42 -22.00 0.52 -17.57
C THR A 42 -21.12 -0.59 -17.01
N ARG A 43 -20.97 -1.71 -17.75
CA ARG A 43 -20.15 -2.83 -17.31
C ARG A 43 -18.66 -2.51 -17.25
N ALA A 44 -18.17 -1.62 -18.13
CA ALA A 44 -16.80 -1.12 -18.05
C ALA A 44 -16.56 -0.28 -16.78
N ALA A 45 -17.50 0.61 -16.43
CA ALA A 45 -17.43 1.40 -15.21
C ALA A 45 -17.51 0.53 -13.94
N GLU A 46 -18.39 -0.48 -13.93
CA GLU A 46 -18.49 -1.45 -12.84
C GLU A 46 -17.19 -2.25 -12.67
N ASN A 47 -16.63 -2.78 -13.76
CA ASN A 47 -15.36 -3.50 -13.75
C ASN A 47 -14.21 -2.61 -13.24
N PHE A 48 -14.16 -1.36 -13.68
CA PHE A 48 -13.16 -0.41 -13.22
C PHE A 48 -13.27 -0.18 -11.71
N THR A 49 -14.49 0.06 -11.21
CA THR A 49 -14.77 0.23 -9.77
C THR A 49 -14.32 -0.98 -8.97
N TRP A 50 -14.60 -2.18 -9.50
CA TRP A 50 -14.21 -3.43 -8.85
C TRP A 50 -12.69 -3.62 -8.82
N ASN A 51 -12.01 -3.37 -9.95
CA ASN A 51 -10.56 -3.43 -10.05
C ASN A 51 -9.88 -2.45 -9.09
N LEU A 52 -10.36 -1.20 -9.03
CA LEU A 52 -9.84 -0.20 -8.10
C LEU A 52 -10.00 -0.65 -6.63
N ARG A 53 -11.17 -1.21 -6.28
CA ARG A 53 -11.41 -1.76 -4.95
C ARG A 53 -10.45 -2.91 -4.62
N LEU A 54 -10.23 -3.82 -5.57
CA LEU A 54 -9.30 -4.94 -5.40
C LEU A 54 -7.86 -4.45 -5.18
N LEU A 55 -7.41 -3.47 -5.98
CA LEU A 55 -6.08 -2.88 -5.83
C LEU A 55 -5.91 -2.20 -4.46
N LYS A 56 -6.90 -1.43 -4.00
CA LYS A 56 -6.90 -0.83 -2.64
C LYS A 56 -6.82 -1.89 -1.53
N ALA A 57 -7.55 -2.99 -1.68
CA ALA A 57 -7.49 -4.10 -0.72
C ALA A 57 -6.10 -4.76 -0.68
N GLN A 58 -5.47 -4.95 -1.84
CA GLN A 58 -4.11 -5.48 -1.93
C GLN A 58 -3.09 -4.54 -1.27
N LEU A 59 -3.21 -3.22 -1.48
CA LEU A 59 -2.34 -2.24 -0.84
C LEU A 59 -2.45 -2.32 0.69
N SER A 60 -3.69 -2.40 1.20
CA SER A 60 -3.94 -2.59 2.63
C SER A 60 -3.28 -3.86 3.19
N HIS A 61 -3.36 -4.97 2.45
CA HIS A 61 -2.67 -6.21 2.84
C HIS A 61 -1.15 -6.04 2.87
N VAL A 62 -0.56 -5.37 1.87
CA VAL A 62 0.89 -5.10 1.84
C VAL A 62 1.31 -4.25 3.04
N SER A 63 0.59 -3.17 3.34
CA SER A 63 0.86 -2.30 4.49
C SER A 63 0.81 -3.09 5.81
N LYS A 64 -0.20 -3.95 5.96
CA LYS A 64 -0.31 -4.81 7.15
C LYS A 64 0.86 -5.78 7.27
N THR A 65 1.25 -6.45 6.19
CA THR A 65 2.40 -7.36 6.19
C THR A 65 3.71 -6.63 6.49
N GLN A 66 3.85 -5.36 6.08
CA GLN A 66 5.01 -4.55 6.44
C GLN A 66 5.05 -4.20 7.92
N ASP A 67 3.91 -3.89 8.53
CA ASP A 67 3.81 -3.68 9.99
C ASP A 67 4.17 -4.97 10.74
N GLU A 68 3.64 -6.12 10.33
CA GLU A 68 3.97 -7.41 10.94
C GLU A 68 5.47 -7.74 10.81
N ALA A 69 6.07 -7.52 9.64
CA ALA A 69 7.50 -7.72 9.43
C ALA A 69 8.35 -6.75 10.29
N GLN A 70 7.90 -5.52 10.49
CA GLN A 70 8.56 -4.55 11.36
C GLN A 70 8.55 -5.01 12.83
N ASP A 71 7.42 -5.53 13.28
CA ASP A 71 7.25 -6.04 14.65
C ASP A 71 8.15 -7.25 14.87
N ILE A 72 8.20 -8.18 13.91
CA ILE A 72 9.11 -9.34 13.96
C ILE A 72 10.57 -8.89 14.04
N ILE A 73 10.99 -7.93 13.21
CA ILE A 73 12.34 -7.38 13.25
C ILE A 73 12.63 -6.81 14.64
N THR A 74 11.70 -6.01 15.18
CA THR A 74 11.84 -5.40 16.51
C THR A 74 12.03 -6.46 17.59
N GLN A 75 11.19 -7.49 17.62
CA GLN A 75 11.28 -8.60 18.57
C GLN A 75 12.60 -9.37 18.48
N VAL A 76 13.12 -9.60 17.26
CA VAL A 76 14.42 -10.26 17.06
C VAL A 76 15.56 -9.43 17.67
N PHE A 77 15.54 -8.11 17.47
CA PHE A 77 16.55 -7.23 18.05
C PHE A 77 16.46 -7.15 19.58
N GLU A 78 15.24 -7.07 20.13
CA GLU A 78 15.02 -7.09 21.57
C GLU A 78 15.50 -8.39 22.21
N THR A 79 15.10 -9.53 21.64
CA THR A 79 15.50 -10.87 22.11
C THR A 79 17.01 -11.05 22.05
N GLY A 80 17.64 -10.69 20.93
CA GLY A 80 19.10 -10.77 20.80
C GLY A 80 19.84 -9.86 21.78
N GLY A 81 19.22 -8.73 22.17
CA GLY A 81 19.72 -7.85 23.22
C GLY A 81 19.63 -8.45 24.62
N VAL A 82 18.46 -9.02 24.97
CA VAL A 82 18.24 -9.71 26.26
C VAL A 82 19.20 -10.89 26.44
N LEU A 83 19.45 -11.65 25.37
CA LEU A 83 20.37 -12.78 25.37
C LEU A 83 21.86 -12.37 25.37
N GLY A 84 22.17 -11.06 25.26
CA GLY A 84 23.54 -10.56 25.21
C GLY A 84 24.28 -10.90 23.92
N ILE A 85 23.57 -11.39 22.89
CA ILE A 85 24.14 -11.80 21.59
C ILE A 85 24.33 -10.57 20.69
N LEU A 86 23.46 -9.55 20.82
CA LEU A 86 23.54 -8.31 20.06
C LEU A 86 24.20 -7.19 20.88
N SER A 87 25.11 -6.46 20.24
CA SER A 87 25.74 -5.28 20.83
C SER A 87 24.72 -4.15 21.06
N SER A 88 24.91 -3.37 22.14
CA SER A 88 24.12 -2.18 22.45
C SER A 88 24.01 -1.18 21.26
N LYS A 89 25.03 -1.10 20.39
CA LYS A 89 25.01 -0.29 19.15
C LYS A 89 23.98 -0.75 18.11
N LEU A 90 23.68 -2.05 18.06
CA LEU A 90 22.66 -2.63 17.19
C LEU A 90 21.26 -2.48 17.80
N MET A 91 21.14 -2.55 19.13
CA MET A 91 19.89 -2.32 19.84
C MET A 91 19.36 -0.88 19.65
N THR A 92 20.23 0.13 19.57
CA THR A 92 19.84 1.52 19.32
C THR A 92 19.33 1.78 17.89
N ARG A 93 19.64 0.90 16.94
CA ARG A 93 19.09 0.96 15.57
C ARG A 93 17.71 0.33 15.47
N ALA A 94 17.37 -0.63 16.34
CA ALA A 94 16.07 -1.28 16.36
C ALA A 94 14.92 -0.35 16.78
N GLY A 95 15.20 0.61 17.68
CA GLY A 95 14.21 1.61 18.13
C GLY A 95 13.86 2.67 17.07
N ARG A 96 14.61 2.77 15.96
CA ARG A 96 14.21 3.60 14.82
C ARG A 96 13.25 2.78 13.98
N ARG A 97 11.94 2.97 14.16
CA ARG A 97 10.95 2.41 13.23
C ARG A 97 11.39 2.81 11.83
N PHE A 98 11.63 1.82 10.97
CA PHE A 98 11.93 2.09 9.57
C PHE A 98 10.82 3.00 9.05
N SER A 99 11.22 4.17 8.52
CA SER A 99 10.39 5.33 8.16
C SER A 99 8.89 5.02 8.04
N ARG A 100 8.09 5.43 9.04
CA ARG A 100 6.61 5.33 8.98
C ARG A 100 6.12 6.20 7.83
N VAL A 101 5.45 5.64 6.83
CA VAL A 101 4.35 6.33 6.15
C VAL A 101 3.10 5.94 6.92
N ILE A 102 2.64 6.82 7.81
CA ILE A 102 1.35 6.61 8.48
C ILE A 102 0.27 6.86 7.43
N HIS A 103 -0.26 5.78 6.85
CA HIS A 103 -1.48 5.86 6.05
C HIS A 103 -2.66 6.06 6.99
N ASP A 104 -3.32 7.21 6.89
CA ASP A 104 -4.57 7.50 7.59
C ASP A 104 -5.74 6.92 6.77
N PRO A 105 -6.35 5.80 7.18
CA PRO A 105 -7.47 5.20 6.44
C PRO A 105 -8.72 6.08 6.45
N THR A 106 -8.82 7.11 7.31
CA THR A 106 -10.03 7.95 7.42
C THR A 106 -10.11 9.06 6.37
N ARG A 107 -9.01 9.38 5.69
CA ARG A 107 -8.99 10.38 4.61
C ARG A 107 -9.60 9.90 3.29
N ASP A 108 -9.63 8.60 3.04
CA ASP A 108 -10.08 8.03 1.77
C ASP A 108 -11.59 7.76 1.71
N PHE A 109 -12.32 7.89 2.83
CA PHE A 109 -13.77 7.66 2.90
C PHE A 109 -14.61 8.94 2.72
N SER A 110 -13.96 10.11 2.60
CA SER A 110 -14.64 11.37 2.31
C SER A 110 -14.55 11.69 0.81
N LEU A 111 -15.24 10.89 -0.02
CA LEU A 111 -15.71 11.21 -1.37
C LEU A 111 -16.74 10.17 -1.80
#